data_AF-A0A3P7L6J2-F1
#
_entry.id   AF-A0A3P7L6J2-F1
#
_cell.length_a   1.000
_cell.length_b   1.000
_cell.length_c   1.000
_cell.angle_alpha   90.00
_cell.angle_beta   90.00
_cell.angle_gamma   90.00
#
_symmetry.space_group_name_H-M   'P 1'
#
loop_
_entity.id
_entity.type
_entity.pdbx_description
1 polymer ?
#
loop_
_entity_poly.entity_id
_entity_poly.type
_entity_poly.pdbx_seq_one_letter_code
_entity_poly.pdbx_strand_id
1 'polypeptide(L)'
;MADLLPVEVPEDFTRSRNRNHKGQLRPIPEEMRFTYGTAGFRQNADLLPFVVFRMGYLAGLRARELNQTIGLMITASHNPANDNGVKIVDPKGEMLAAEWEKYATELVNASDSELPTAVRALEVQVSFIIFSAELSRLPSIIVGRIRALSFIKN
;
A
#
# COMPACT_ATOMS: atom_id res chain seq x y z
N MET A 1 17.23 13.87 -19.33
CA MET A 1 16.30 12.90 -18.73
C MET A 1 16.86 12.59 -17.36
N ALA A 2 16.14 12.85 -16.27
CA ALA A 2 16.62 12.43 -14.96
C ALA A 2 16.75 10.90 -15.01
N ASP A 3 17.94 10.37 -14.77
CA ASP A 3 18.15 8.93 -14.65
C ASP A 3 17.30 8.46 -13.46
N LEU A 4 16.14 7.90 -13.78
CA LEU A 4 15.24 7.32 -12.79
C LEU A 4 15.98 6.11 -12.23
N LEU A 5 16.42 6.21 -10.97
CA LEU A 5 17.00 5.10 -10.22
C LEU A 5 16.10 3.86 -10.37
N PRO A 6 16.61 2.62 -10.30
CA PRO A 6 15.75 1.44 -10.33
C PRO A 6 14.72 1.45 -9.20
N VAL A 7 13.52 0.90 -9.44
CA VAL A 7 12.56 0.66 -8.35
C VAL A 7 13.11 -0.49 -7.52
N GLU A 8 13.75 -0.18 -6.40
CA GLU A 8 14.26 -1.19 -5.49
C GLU A 8 13.15 -1.65 -4.54
N VAL A 9 12.74 -2.91 -4.70
CA VAL A 9 11.79 -3.57 -3.81
C VAL A 9 12.60 -4.51 -2.92
N PRO A 10 12.65 -4.30 -1.59
CA PRO A 10 13.35 -5.22 -0.71
C PRO A 10 12.77 -6.62 -0.84
N GLU A 11 13.63 -7.65 -0.86
CA GLU A 11 13.22 -9.04 -1.10
C GLU A 11 12.07 -9.48 -0.19
N ASP A 12 12.10 -9.11 1.10
CA ASP A 12 11.09 -9.51 2.07
C ASP A 12 9.66 -8.98 1.78
N PHE A 13 9.51 -8.08 0.80
CA PHE A 13 8.24 -7.50 0.35
C PHE A 13 7.90 -7.83 -1.11
N THR A 14 8.57 -8.81 -1.71
CA THR A 14 8.16 -9.40 -2.98
C THR A 14 7.14 -10.52 -2.74
N ARG A 15 6.34 -10.91 -3.74
CA ARG A 15 5.40 -12.03 -3.65
C ARG A 15 6.13 -13.33 -3.34
N SER A 16 7.22 -13.60 -4.06
CA SER A 16 8.00 -14.84 -3.93
C SER A 16 8.74 -14.97 -2.59
N ARG A 17 9.08 -13.84 -1.96
CA ARG A 17 9.94 -13.80 -0.76
C ARG A 17 9.26 -13.12 0.44
N ASN A 18 7.96 -12.83 0.36
CA ASN A 18 7.20 -12.19 1.43
C ASN A 18 7.43 -12.88 2.77
N ARG A 19 7.82 -12.11 3.78
CA ARG A 19 7.91 -12.57 5.17
C ARG A 19 6.78 -11.98 5.99
N ASN A 20 6.17 -12.80 6.84
CA ASN A 20 5.16 -12.29 7.77
C ASN A 20 5.77 -11.37 8.84
N HIS A 21 4.91 -10.80 9.68
CA HIS A 21 5.28 -9.95 10.82
C HIS A 21 6.12 -10.68 11.92
N LYS A 22 6.39 -11.97 11.76
CA LYS A 22 7.28 -12.79 12.62
C LYS A 22 8.58 -13.18 11.90
N GLY A 23 8.81 -12.68 10.69
CA GLY A 23 9.99 -13.00 9.86
C GLY A 23 9.93 -14.37 9.17
N GLN A 24 8.79 -15.08 9.23
CA GLN A 24 8.61 -16.38 8.60
C GLN A 24 8.25 -16.21 7.12
N LEU A 25 8.85 -17.04 6.26
CA LEU A 25 8.57 -17.01 4.82
C LEU A 25 7.13 -17.44 4.54
N ARG A 26 6.38 -16.58 3.86
CA ARG A 26 4.99 -16.74 3.46
C ARG A 26 4.83 -16.26 2.01
N PRO A 27 5.31 -17.04 1.02
CA PRO A 27 5.22 -16.66 -0.38
C PRO A 27 3.76 -16.50 -0.79
N ILE A 28 3.50 -15.53 -1.65
CA ILE A 28 2.16 -15.23 -2.17
C ILE A 28 2.04 -15.90 -3.54
N PRO A 29 1.15 -16.89 -3.71
CA PRO A 29 0.97 -17.58 -4.98
C PRO A 29 0.55 -16.60 -6.09
N GLU A 30 1.01 -16.82 -7.32
CA GLU A 30 0.81 -15.88 -8.42
C GLU A 30 -0.66 -15.74 -8.84
N GLU A 31 -1.50 -16.72 -8.54
CA GLU A 31 -2.94 -16.74 -8.74
C GLU A 31 -3.72 -16.04 -7.62
N MET A 32 -3.11 -15.83 -6.45
CA MET A 32 -3.77 -15.17 -5.33
C MET A 32 -3.98 -13.69 -5.66
N ARG A 33 -5.25 -13.27 -5.71
CA ARG A 33 -5.66 -11.89 -5.97
C ARG A 33 -6.15 -11.23 -4.68
N PHE A 34 -5.85 -9.94 -4.57
CA PHE A 34 -6.29 -9.06 -3.49
C PHE A 34 -7.20 -7.98 -4.08
N THR A 35 -8.28 -7.65 -3.39
CA THR A 35 -9.21 -6.61 -3.83
C THR A 35 -9.21 -5.46 -2.84
N TYR A 36 -9.04 -4.23 -3.34
CA TYR A 36 -9.25 -3.04 -2.52
C TYR A 36 -10.75 -2.77 -2.44
N GLY A 37 -11.33 -2.85 -1.24
CA GLY A 37 -12.73 -2.51 -1.01
C GLY A 37 -12.88 -1.21 -0.21
N THR A 38 -14.12 -0.89 0.20
CA THR A 38 -14.44 0.28 1.03
C THR A 38 -13.59 0.38 2.31
N ALA A 39 -13.11 -0.76 2.82
CA ALA A 39 -12.29 -0.83 4.02
C ALA A 39 -10.78 -1.06 3.75
N GLY A 40 -10.34 -0.87 2.51
CA GLY A 40 -9.01 -1.21 2.02
C GLY A 40 -8.79 -2.71 1.85
N PHE A 41 -7.53 -3.15 1.94
CA PHE A 41 -7.19 -4.57 1.90
C PHE A 41 -7.38 -5.20 3.28
N ARG A 42 -8.01 -6.37 3.33
CA ARG A 42 -8.12 -7.20 4.53
C ARG A 42 -7.83 -8.65 4.19
N GLN A 43 -6.98 -9.27 5.00
CA GLN A 43 -6.57 -10.66 4.84
C GLN A 43 -5.94 -11.15 6.14
N ASN A 44 -5.65 -12.44 6.23
CA ASN A 44 -4.77 -13.01 7.23
C ASN A 44 -3.48 -12.17 7.36
N ALA A 45 -3.11 -11.81 8.59
CA ALA A 45 -1.97 -10.96 8.90
C ALA A 45 -0.62 -11.52 8.42
N ASP A 46 -0.52 -12.83 8.20
CA ASP A 46 0.69 -13.47 7.67
C ASP A 46 0.98 -13.09 6.20
N LEU A 47 -0.05 -12.68 5.46
CA LEU A 47 0.05 -12.38 4.03
C LEU A 47 0.16 -10.87 3.73
N LEU A 48 0.00 -10.02 4.74
CA LEU A 48 -0.12 -8.56 4.53
C LEU A 48 1.18 -7.74 4.43
N PRO A 49 2.38 -8.18 4.87
CA PRO A 49 3.55 -7.29 4.82
C PRO A 49 3.89 -6.75 3.42
N PHE A 50 3.91 -7.58 2.39
CA PHE A 50 4.10 -7.09 1.01
C PHE A 50 2.98 -6.13 0.55
N VAL A 51 1.72 -6.39 0.97
CA VAL A 51 0.58 -5.49 0.68
C VAL A 51 0.82 -4.12 1.32
N VAL A 52 1.20 -4.09 2.60
CA VAL A 52 1.47 -2.85 3.35
C VAL A 52 2.63 -2.09 2.74
N PHE A 53 3.69 -2.77 2.28
CA PHE A 53 4.81 -2.14 1.58
C PHE A 53 4.34 -1.41 0.31
N ARG A 54 3.60 -2.10 -0.55
CA ARG A 54 3.08 -1.53 -1.81
C ARG A 54 2.08 -0.39 -1.55
N MET A 55 1.27 -0.51 -0.49
CA MET A 55 0.37 0.55 -0.04
C MET A 55 1.11 1.77 0.52
N GLY A 56 2.25 1.57 1.19
CA GLY A 56 3.16 2.65 1.61
C GLY A 56 3.68 3.45 0.42
N TYR A 57 4.06 2.76 -0.65
CA TYR A 57 4.48 3.39 -1.90
C TYR A 57 3.37 4.24 -2.52
N LEU A 58 2.16 3.67 -2.66
CA LEU A 58 1.01 4.37 -3.20
C LEU A 58 0.64 5.60 -2.37
N ALA A 59 0.64 5.48 -1.04
CA ALA A 59 0.39 6.61 -0.14
C ALA A 59 1.42 7.73 -0.32
N GLY A 60 2.69 7.38 -0.59
CA GLY A 60 3.74 8.35 -0.92
C GLY A 60 3.46 9.10 -2.22
N LEU A 61 3.05 8.39 -3.27
CA LEU A 61 2.65 9.02 -4.53
C LEU A 61 1.43 9.92 -4.37
N ARG A 62 0.41 9.48 -3.63
CA ARG A 62 -0.78 10.26 -3.32
C ARG A 62 -0.44 11.53 -2.54
N ALA A 63 0.46 11.43 -1.55
CA ALA A 63 0.94 12.57 -0.79
C ALA A 63 1.68 13.59 -1.66
N ARG A 64 2.45 13.13 -2.66
CA ARG A 64 3.11 14.00 -3.64
C ARG A 64 2.11 14.67 -4.58
N GLU A 65 1.16 13.92 -5.12
CA GLU A 65 0.12 14.43 -6.02
C GLU A 65 -0.69 15.54 -5.36
N LEU A 66 -1.13 15.33 -4.12
CA LEU A 66 -1.95 16.30 -3.40
C LEU A 66 -1.14 17.37 -2.67
N ASN A 67 0.19 17.22 -2.58
CA ASN A 67 1.07 18.03 -1.74
C ASN A 67 0.55 18.17 -0.28
N GLN A 68 -0.03 17.07 0.23
CA GLN A 68 -0.69 17.01 1.53
C GLN A 68 -0.31 15.73 2.29
N THR A 69 -0.61 15.70 3.59
CA THR A 69 -0.33 14.52 4.41
C THR A 69 -1.37 13.45 4.16
N ILE A 70 -0.93 12.21 3.95
CA ILE A 70 -1.78 11.04 3.75
C ILE A 70 -1.74 10.13 4.98
N GLY A 71 -2.89 9.61 5.37
CA GLY A 71 -2.99 8.63 6.43
C GLY A 71 -2.90 7.20 5.90
N LEU A 72 -2.22 6.33 6.64
CA LEU A 72 -2.29 4.88 6.48
C LEU A 72 -2.74 4.26 7.79
N MET A 73 -3.83 3.49 7.74
CA MET A 73 -4.39 2.84 8.93
C MET A 73 -4.28 1.34 8.83
N ILE A 74 -3.54 0.72 9.76
CA ILE A 74 -3.38 -0.72 9.90
C ILE A 74 -4.42 -1.24 10.91
N THR A 75 -5.46 -1.90 10.41
CA THR A 75 -6.54 -2.45 11.23
C THR A 75 -7.42 -3.41 10.43
N ALA A 76 -7.98 -4.41 11.11
CA ALA A 76 -9.11 -5.19 10.59
C ALA A 76 -10.42 -4.96 11.35
N SER A 77 -10.51 -3.90 12.16
CA SER A 77 -11.75 -3.51 12.86
C SER A 77 -12.35 -4.67 13.70
N HIS A 78 -13.45 -5.26 13.25
CA HIS A 78 -14.19 -6.34 13.94
C HIS A 78 -13.87 -7.75 13.39
N ASN A 79 -12.91 -7.87 12.47
CA ASN A 79 -12.46 -9.15 11.95
C ASN A 79 -11.81 -10.02 13.04
N PRO A 80 -11.70 -11.34 12.81
CA PRO A 80 -10.93 -12.24 13.64
C PRO A 80 -9.51 -11.73 13.95
N ALA A 81 -8.96 -12.09 15.11
CA ALA A 81 -7.67 -11.58 15.59
C ALA A 81 -6.46 -11.99 14.72
N ASN A 82 -6.60 -13.01 13.89
CA ASN A 82 -5.59 -13.45 12.92
C ASN A 82 -5.63 -12.65 11.60
N ASP A 83 -6.68 -11.85 11.38
CA ASP A 83 -6.75 -10.93 10.24
C ASP A 83 -6.11 -9.59 10.60
N ASN A 84 -5.62 -8.91 9.58
CA ASN A 84 -5.31 -7.50 9.65
C ASN A 84 -5.78 -6.81 8.37
N GLY A 85 -5.48 -5.53 8.22
CA GLY A 85 -5.80 -4.79 7.02
C GLY A 85 -5.05 -3.49 6.93
N VAL A 86 -5.11 -2.87 5.76
CA VAL A 86 -4.51 -1.57 5.50
C VAL A 86 -5.43 -0.77 4.58
N LYS A 87 -5.64 0.50 4.93
CA LYS A 87 -6.38 1.45 4.10
C LYS A 87 -5.69 2.82 4.11
N ILE A 88 -5.80 3.53 2.99
CA ILE A 88 -5.37 4.93 2.88
C ILE A 88 -6.52 5.85 3.31
N VAL A 89 -6.14 6.94 3.97
CA VAL A 89 -7.00 8.04 4.38
C VAL A 89 -6.49 9.30 3.69
N ASP A 90 -7.34 9.94 2.89
CA ASP A 90 -7.02 11.17 2.18
C ASP A 90 -7.02 12.39 3.16
N PRO A 91 -6.53 13.56 2.73
CA PRO A 91 -6.10 14.62 3.66
C PRO A 91 -7.14 15.20 4.61
N LYS A 92 -8.44 15.11 4.29
CA LYS A 92 -9.54 15.61 5.15
C LYS A 92 -10.14 14.49 6.02
N GLY A 93 -9.53 13.31 6.05
CA GLY A 93 -10.01 12.16 6.82
C GLY A 93 -10.97 11.25 6.05
N GLU A 94 -11.21 11.54 4.78
CA GLU A 94 -12.02 10.75 3.86
C GLU A 94 -11.30 9.47 3.42
N MET A 95 -12.07 8.55 2.83
CA MET A 95 -11.50 7.36 2.20
C MET A 95 -10.68 7.76 0.98
N LEU A 96 -9.75 6.89 0.59
CA LEU A 96 -9.04 7.01 -0.68
C LEU A 96 -10.03 7.29 -1.83
N ALA A 97 -9.72 8.28 -2.67
CA ALA A 97 -10.53 8.56 -3.86
C ALA A 97 -10.72 7.31 -4.73
N ALA A 98 -11.93 7.11 -5.25
CA ALA A 98 -12.32 5.90 -5.98
C ALA A 98 -11.41 5.64 -7.20
N GLU A 99 -11.00 6.69 -7.90
CA GLU A 99 -10.06 6.63 -9.01
C GLU A 99 -8.67 6.12 -8.61
N TRP A 100 -8.31 6.16 -7.32
CA TRP A 100 -7.04 5.65 -6.79
C TRP A 100 -7.13 4.19 -6.27
N GLU A 101 -8.33 3.67 -6.02
CA GLU A 101 -8.53 2.27 -5.59
C GLU A 101 -8.06 1.26 -6.64
N LYS A 102 -8.20 1.61 -7.93
CA LYS A 102 -7.67 0.79 -9.04
C LYS A 102 -6.15 0.68 -8.98
N TYR A 103 -5.44 1.76 -8.65
CA TYR A 103 -3.98 1.76 -8.54
C TYR A 103 -3.51 0.93 -7.33
N ALA A 104 -4.26 0.98 -6.22
CA ALA A 104 -4.01 0.08 -5.09
C ALA A 104 -4.13 -1.39 -5.50
N THR A 105 -5.19 -1.72 -6.22
CA THR A 105 -5.45 -3.08 -6.70
C THR A 105 -4.41 -3.53 -7.72
N GLU A 106 -4.05 -2.71 -8.69
CA GLU A 106 -3.03 -3.00 -9.70
C GLU A 106 -1.65 -3.21 -9.05
N LEU A 107 -1.20 -2.28 -8.20
CA LEU A 107 0.11 -2.38 -7.57
C LEU A 107 0.20 -3.61 -6.66
N VAL A 108 -0.81 -3.92 -5.85
CA VAL A 108 -0.77 -5.09 -4.95
C VAL A 108 -0.82 -6.41 -5.70
N ASN A 109 -1.50 -6.46 -6.85
CA ASN A 109 -1.59 -7.69 -7.65
C ASN A 109 -0.49 -7.86 -8.69
N ALA A 110 0.31 -6.83 -8.99
CA ALA A 110 1.44 -6.95 -9.91
C ALA A 110 2.39 -8.08 -9.47
N SER A 111 2.85 -8.89 -10.42
CA SER A 111 3.91 -9.86 -10.16
C SER A 111 5.21 -9.15 -9.74
N ASP A 112 6.18 -9.92 -9.26
CA ASP A 112 7.49 -9.36 -8.85
C ASP A 112 8.24 -8.71 -10.02
N SER A 113 8.07 -9.24 -11.24
CA SER A 113 8.66 -8.67 -12.46
C SER A 113 7.89 -7.47 -13.01
N GLU A 114 6.57 -7.41 -12.79
CA GLU A 114 5.73 -6.31 -13.27
C GLU A 114 5.74 -5.09 -12.35
N LEU A 115 5.96 -5.28 -11.05
CA LEU A 115 5.85 -4.21 -10.05
C LEU A 115 6.72 -2.97 -10.37
N PRO A 116 8.01 -3.09 -10.76
CA PRO A 116 8.81 -1.93 -11.15
C PRO A 116 8.19 -1.13 -12.29
N THR A 117 7.66 -1.81 -13.31
CA THR A 117 7.03 -1.18 -14.46
C THR A 117 5.71 -0.50 -14.07
N ALA A 118 4.88 -1.15 -13.27
CA ALA A 118 3.62 -0.60 -12.78
C ALA A 118 3.84 0.66 -11.93
N VAL A 119 4.85 0.64 -11.06
CA VAL A 119 5.27 1.80 -10.27
C VAL A 119 5.69 2.97 -11.15
N ARG A 120 6.56 2.73 -12.15
CA ARG A 120 7.05 3.78 -13.06
C ARG A 120 5.91 4.36 -13.90
N ALA A 121 4.99 3.52 -14.38
CA ALA A 121 3.82 3.98 -15.11
C ALA A 121 2.95 4.93 -14.26
N LEU A 122 2.73 4.59 -12.99
CA LEU A 122 1.96 5.42 -12.07
C LEU A 122 2.67 6.73 -11.73
N GLU A 123 3.97 6.71 -11.49
CA GLU A 123 4.77 7.92 -11.28
C GLU A 123 4.72 8.89 -12.46
N VAL A 124 4.76 8.39 -13.69
CA VAL A 124 4.66 9.22 -14.89
C VAL A 124 3.27 9.86 -14.98
N GLN A 125 2.21 9.10 -14.71
CA GLN A 125 0.85 9.62 -14.65
C GLN A 125 0.71 10.74 -13.59
N VAL A 126 1.26 10.52 -12.40
CA VAL A 126 1.23 11.50 -11.30
C VAL A 126 2.14 12.71 -11.59
N SER A 127 3.32 12.50 -12.19
CA SER A 127 4.26 13.58 -12.50
C SER A 127 3.76 14.54 -13.58
N PHE A 128 2.96 14.04 -14.52
CA PHE A 128 2.28 14.88 -15.52
C PHE A 128 1.34 15.91 -14.84
N ILE A 129 0.76 15.54 -13.69
CA ILE A 129 -0.09 16.42 -12.88
C ILE A 129 0.76 17.43 -12.08
N ILE A 130 1.97 17.04 -11.64
CA ILE A 130 2.82 17.82 -10.73
C ILE A 130 3.66 18.90 -11.43
N PHE A 131 3.82 18.90 -12.76
CA PHE A 131 4.69 19.88 -13.46
C PHE A 131 4.33 21.37 -13.23
N SER A 132 3.19 21.67 -12.59
CA SER A 132 2.78 23.02 -12.19
C SER A 132 3.01 23.38 -10.71
N ALA A 133 3.40 22.43 -9.84
CA ALA A 133 3.52 22.66 -8.40
C ALA A 133 4.94 22.35 -7.90
N GLU A 134 5.52 23.31 -7.19
CA GLU A 134 6.89 23.27 -6.71
C GLU A 134 7.15 22.03 -5.81
N LEU A 135 8.03 21.14 -6.29
CA LEU A 135 8.42 19.85 -5.68
C LEU A 135 9.29 19.99 -4.41
N SER A 136 9.27 21.13 -3.73
CA SER A 136 10.15 21.39 -2.58
C SER A 136 9.76 20.62 -1.32
N ARG A 137 8.50 20.15 -1.22
CA ARG A 137 8.01 19.42 -0.05
C ARG A 137 8.11 17.90 -0.25
N LEU A 138 8.81 17.24 0.67
CA LEU A 138 8.82 15.78 0.75
C LEU A 138 7.42 15.24 1.08
N PRO A 139 7.00 14.09 0.51
CA PRO A 139 5.74 13.48 0.87
C PRO A 139 5.66 13.18 2.37
N SER A 140 4.50 13.44 2.95
CA SER A 140 4.23 13.22 4.37
C SER A 140 3.17 12.14 4.53
N ILE A 141 3.49 11.11 5.32
CA ILE A 141 2.59 9.99 5.62
C ILE A 141 2.52 9.83 7.14
N ILE A 142 1.30 9.69 7.68
CA ILE A 142 1.07 9.33 9.08
C ILE A 142 0.53 7.91 9.13
N VAL A 143 1.16 7.04 9.91
CA VAL A 143 0.74 5.65 10.09
C VAL A 143 0.11 5.45 11.46
N GLY A 144 -1.15 5.03 11.47
CA GLY A 144 -1.87 4.57 12.65
C GLY A 144 -2.01 3.05 12.65
N ARG A 145 -2.03 2.42 13.83
CA ARG A 145 -2.35 1.00 13.98
C ARG A 145 -3.24 0.75 15.18
N ILE A 146 -4.17 -0.19 15.06
CA ILE A 146 -4.95 -0.71 16.18
C ILE A 146 -4.37 -2.07 16.59
N ARG A 147 -4.23 -2.30 17.90
CA ARG A 147 -3.94 -3.63 18.42
C ARG A 147 -5.16 -4.51 18.17
N ALA A 148 -4.97 -5.65 17.50
CA ALA A 148 -6.05 -6.63 17.33
C ALA A 148 -6.64 -6.95 18.70
N LEU A 149 -7.89 -6.55 18.92
CA LEU A 149 -8.61 -6.86 20.13
C LEU A 149 -9.10 -8.30 19.97
N SER A 150 -8.53 -9.22 20.75
CA SER A 150 -9.18 -10.50 20.99
C SER A 150 -10.44 -10.20 21.79
N PHE A 151 -11.58 -10.02 21.12
CA PHE A 151 -12.85 -10.17 21.81
C PHE A 151 -12.88 -11.62 22.29
N ILE A 152 -12.73 -11.78 23.60
CA ILE A 152 -12.91 -13.05 24.30
C ILE A 152 -14.33 -13.49 23.93
N LYS A 153 -14.44 -14.47 23.03
CA LYS A 153 -15.67 -15.26 22.91
C LYS A 153 -15.68 -16.11 24.17
N ASN A 154 -16.42 -15.66 25.18
CA ASN A 154 -16.90 -16.52 26.26
C ASN A 154 -17.78 -17.62 25.67
#